data_AF-A0AAW6T0V8-F1
#
_entry.id   AF-A0AAW6T0V8-F1
#
_cell.length_a   1.000
_cell.length_b   1.000
_cell.length_c   1.000
_cell.angle_alpha   90.00
_cell.angle_beta   90.00
_cell.angle_gamma   90.00
#
_symmetry.space_group_name_H-M   'P 1'
#
loop_
_entity.id
_entity.type
_entity.pdbx_description
1 polymer ?
#
loop_
_entity_poly.entity_id
_entity_poly.type
_entity_poly.pdbx_seq_one_letter_code
_entity_poly.pdbx_strand_id
1 'polypeptide(L)'
;MKKMKEKINQAFTYFDNGELDKAEQIYSECLREVQDKKSQEYRNILHGLGYVKSHNNDFDGARKIYMELIEIAQSSLNKKYEAIALHQLGMVERLAKNFNDALLLFQNEQQMLEKYFPDFFVGISANFYEQGMIFLNKKDYINAEKYMKESLHFAHLSQDMICLGCSCRGLGEIFKSKGEQMKAKSYFIDSIEAFKKVNETKAIDEVKRMMTK
;
A
#
# COMPACT_ATOMS: atom_id res chain seq x y z
N MET A 1 29.44 -2.81 -3.75
CA MET A 1 28.17 -3.37 -3.21
C MET A 1 27.78 -2.78 -1.86
N LYS A 2 28.64 -2.83 -0.81
CA LYS A 2 28.31 -2.30 0.53
C LYS A 2 27.88 -0.81 0.53
N LYS A 3 28.65 0.05 -0.16
CA LYS A 3 28.35 1.49 -0.31
C LYS A 3 27.00 1.80 -0.98
N MET A 4 26.57 0.98 -1.94
CA MET A 4 25.28 1.17 -2.64
C MET A 4 24.11 0.90 -1.69
N LYS A 5 24.18 -0.20 -0.93
CA LYS A 5 23.15 -0.54 0.06
C LYS A 5 23.03 0.53 1.15
N GLU A 6 24.15 1.07 1.59
CA GLU A 6 24.18 2.19 2.55
C GLU A 6 23.47 3.44 2.00
N LYS A 7 23.74 3.82 0.73
CA LYS A 7 23.04 4.93 0.07
C LYS A 7 21.54 4.67 -0.08
N ILE A 8 21.14 3.47 -0.49
CA ILE A 8 19.72 3.08 -0.63
C ILE A 8 19.00 3.21 0.73
N ASN A 9 19.63 2.75 1.81
CA ASN A 9 19.07 2.87 3.16
C ASN A 9 18.99 4.34 3.61
N GLN A 10 20.01 5.14 3.32
CA GLN A 10 19.99 6.58 3.60
C GLN A 10 18.85 7.29 2.85
N ALA A 11 18.63 6.96 1.58
CA ALA A 11 17.52 7.50 0.80
C ALA A 11 16.16 7.10 1.40
N PHE A 12 16.03 5.87 1.90
CA PHE A 12 14.83 5.42 2.59
C PHE A 12 14.60 6.20 3.90
N THR A 13 15.64 6.45 4.69
CA THR A 13 15.53 7.31 5.90
C THR A 13 15.07 8.72 5.56
N TYR A 14 15.60 9.33 4.49
CA TYR A 14 15.10 10.64 4.05
C TYR A 14 13.64 10.60 3.63
N PHE A 15 13.23 9.57 2.90
CA PHE A 15 11.83 9.38 2.53
C PHE A 15 10.92 9.26 3.77
N ASP A 16 11.30 8.44 4.75
CA ASP A 16 10.52 8.23 5.98
C ASP A 16 10.40 9.51 6.83
N ASN A 17 11.42 10.37 6.79
CA ASN A 17 11.40 11.70 7.40
C ASN A 17 10.59 12.74 6.59
N GLY A 18 10.09 12.39 5.41
CA GLY A 18 9.38 13.30 4.50
C GLY A 18 10.31 14.22 3.68
N GLU A 19 11.62 13.98 3.70
CA GLU A 19 12.61 14.72 2.92
C GLU A 19 12.70 14.17 1.48
N LEU A 20 11.58 14.26 0.75
CA LEU A 20 11.37 13.60 -0.54
C LEU A 20 12.40 13.99 -1.61
N ASP A 21 12.78 15.27 -1.71
CA ASP A 21 13.77 15.75 -2.69
C ASP A 21 15.16 15.11 -2.47
N LYS A 22 15.56 14.95 -1.20
CA LYS A 22 16.84 14.30 -0.84
C LYS A 22 16.79 12.81 -1.16
N ALA A 23 15.66 12.16 -0.88
CA ALA A 23 15.46 10.76 -1.24
C ALA A 23 15.52 10.57 -2.77
N GLU A 24 14.82 11.41 -3.55
CA GLU A 24 14.84 11.34 -5.01
C GLU A 24 16.25 11.53 -5.57
N GLN A 25 17.01 12.50 -5.04
CA GLN A 25 18.37 12.76 -5.46
C GLN A 25 19.25 11.51 -5.27
N ILE A 26 19.28 10.94 -4.05
CA ILE A 26 20.15 9.79 -3.75
C ILE A 26 19.73 8.57 -4.55
N TYR A 27 18.43 8.28 -4.65
CA TYR A 27 17.98 7.16 -5.48
C TYR A 27 18.34 7.36 -6.96
N SER A 28 18.23 8.57 -7.50
CA SER A 28 18.60 8.88 -8.89
C SER A 28 20.11 8.74 -9.13
N GLU A 29 20.94 9.13 -8.15
CA GLU A 29 22.38 8.87 -8.18
C GLU A 29 22.69 7.37 -8.18
N CYS A 30 22.07 6.61 -7.28
CA CYS A 30 22.19 5.16 -7.23
C CYS A 30 21.75 4.50 -8.55
N LEU A 31 20.67 5.00 -9.17
CA LEU A 31 20.17 4.49 -10.44
C LEU A 31 21.16 4.69 -11.60
N ARG A 32 21.96 5.76 -11.58
CA ARG A 32 23.03 5.99 -12.57
C ARG A 32 24.27 5.11 -12.33
N GLU A 33 24.52 4.74 -11.08
CA GLU A 33 25.70 3.95 -10.68
C GLU A 33 25.48 2.42 -10.80
N VAL A 34 24.23 1.95 -10.69
CA VAL A 34 23.91 0.52 -10.76
C VAL A 34 24.06 -0.01 -12.19
N GLN A 35 24.89 -1.03 -12.36
CA GLN A 35 25.21 -1.59 -13.68
C GLN A 35 24.23 -2.69 -14.10
N ASP A 36 23.86 -3.57 -13.17
CA ASP A 36 22.96 -4.68 -13.45
C ASP A 36 21.50 -4.27 -13.19
N LYS A 37 20.76 -4.04 -14.26
CA LYS A 37 19.32 -3.72 -14.24
C LYS A 37 18.42 -4.87 -13.78
N LYS A 38 18.98 -6.06 -13.54
CA LYS A 38 18.27 -7.22 -12.98
C LYS A 38 18.67 -7.50 -11.52
N SER A 39 19.58 -6.70 -10.96
CA SER A 39 20.02 -6.85 -9.56
C SER A 39 18.91 -6.52 -8.55
N GLN A 40 19.09 -7.00 -7.32
CA GLN A 40 18.19 -6.62 -6.22
C GLN A 40 18.32 -5.13 -5.89
N GLU A 41 19.52 -4.58 -6.00
CA GLU A 41 19.80 -3.16 -5.80
C GLU A 41 19.00 -2.30 -6.80
N TYR A 42 18.99 -2.66 -8.09
CA TYR A 42 18.19 -1.97 -9.10
C TYR A 42 16.71 -1.93 -8.75
N ARG A 43 16.14 -3.09 -8.38
CA ARG A 43 14.73 -3.18 -7.96
C ARG A 43 14.46 -2.31 -6.73
N ASN A 44 15.33 -2.33 -5.72
CA ASN A 44 15.16 -1.53 -4.51
C ASN A 44 15.22 -0.03 -4.80
N ILE A 45 16.12 0.40 -5.70
CA ILE A 45 16.23 1.79 -6.14
C ILE A 45 14.95 2.23 -6.86
N LEU A 46 14.49 1.43 -7.83
CA LEU A 46 13.24 1.69 -8.54
C LEU A 46 12.05 1.76 -7.57
N HIS A 47 11.92 0.80 -6.65
CA HIS A 47 10.84 0.80 -5.67
C HIS A 47 10.85 2.06 -4.79
N GLY A 48 12.03 2.49 -4.35
CA GLY A 48 12.20 3.74 -3.60
C GLY A 48 11.80 4.98 -4.41
N LEU A 49 12.22 5.09 -5.67
CA LEU A 49 11.79 6.17 -6.56
C LEU A 49 10.28 6.13 -6.82
N GLY A 50 9.70 4.94 -6.98
CA GLY A 50 8.26 4.76 -7.14
C GLY A 50 7.49 5.35 -5.95
N TYR A 51 7.95 5.10 -4.72
CA TYR A 51 7.35 5.71 -3.53
C TYR A 51 7.49 7.22 -3.51
N VAL A 52 8.69 7.74 -3.75
CA VAL A 52 8.94 9.19 -3.74
C VAL A 52 8.06 9.89 -4.77
N LYS A 53 8.00 9.36 -6.00
CA LYS A 53 7.16 9.92 -7.07
C LYS A 53 5.68 9.88 -6.74
N SER A 54 5.21 8.76 -6.16
CA SER A 54 3.82 8.64 -5.71
C SER A 54 3.47 9.71 -4.64
N HIS A 55 4.38 9.97 -3.69
CA HIS A 55 4.18 10.99 -2.65
C HIS A 55 4.26 12.42 -3.19
N ASN A 56 5.07 12.66 -4.23
CA ASN A 56 5.14 13.93 -4.95
C ASN A 56 3.99 14.14 -5.95
N ASN A 57 3.02 13.22 -6.03
CA ASN A 57 1.94 13.20 -7.03
C ASN A 57 2.45 13.12 -8.49
N ASP A 58 3.70 12.72 -8.73
CA ASP A 58 4.23 12.35 -10.04
C ASP A 58 3.76 10.94 -10.40
N PHE A 59 2.46 10.80 -10.65
CA PHE A 59 1.84 9.51 -10.91
C PHE A 59 2.32 8.89 -12.23
N ASP A 60 2.61 9.70 -13.26
CA ASP A 60 3.13 9.20 -14.53
C ASP A 60 4.55 8.64 -14.40
N GLY A 61 5.40 9.29 -13.61
CA GLY A 61 6.72 8.77 -13.28
C GLY A 61 6.64 7.50 -12.44
N ALA A 62 5.75 7.45 -11.44
CA ALA A 62 5.53 6.26 -10.62
C ALA A 62 5.00 5.07 -11.45
N ARG A 63 4.06 5.30 -12.38
CA ARG A 63 3.56 4.29 -13.32
C ARG A 63 4.69 3.65 -14.12
N LYS A 64 5.54 4.47 -14.74
CA LYS A 64 6.67 3.97 -15.56
C LYS A 64 7.58 3.04 -14.74
N ILE A 65 7.88 3.44 -13.51
CA ILE A 65 8.71 2.64 -12.59
C ILE A 65 8.06 1.31 -12.26
N TYR A 66 6.79 1.30 -11.84
CA TYR A 66 6.15 0.05 -11.43
C TYR A 66 5.84 -0.87 -12.61
N MET A 67 5.57 -0.34 -13.81
CA MET A 67 5.50 -1.14 -15.04
C MET A 67 6.85 -1.81 -15.34
N GLU A 68 7.97 -1.09 -15.22
CA GLU A 68 9.31 -1.68 -15.40
C GLU A 68 9.59 -2.78 -14.35
N LEU A 69 9.18 -2.59 -13.09
CA LEU A 69 9.31 -3.62 -12.04
C LEU A 69 8.46 -4.87 -12.34
N ILE A 70 7.27 -4.71 -12.91
CA ILE A 70 6.42 -5.82 -13.37
C ILE A 70 7.15 -6.60 -14.48
N GLU A 71 7.68 -5.91 -15.50
CA GLU A 71 8.42 -6.56 -16.60
C GLU A 71 9.65 -7.33 -16.12
N ILE A 72 10.40 -6.75 -15.18
CA ILE A 72 11.56 -7.43 -14.54
C ILE A 72 11.10 -8.67 -13.78
N ALA A 73 10.01 -8.58 -13.00
CA ALA A 73 9.49 -9.71 -12.25
C ALA A 73 8.98 -10.83 -13.18
N GLN A 74 8.29 -10.47 -14.26
CA GLN A 74 7.81 -11.42 -15.27
C GLN A 74 8.95 -12.12 -16.01
N SER A 75 9.94 -11.36 -16.48
CA SER A 75 11.12 -11.92 -17.18
C SER A 75 11.98 -12.83 -16.30
N SER A 76 11.93 -12.64 -14.98
CA SER A 76 12.61 -13.49 -14.00
C SER A 76 11.69 -14.56 -13.39
N LEU A 77 10.44 -14.67 -13.85
CA LEU A 77 9.40 -15.57 -13.34
C LEU A 77 9.17 -15.44 -11.82
N ASN A 78 9.46 -14.27 -11.25
CA ASN A 78 9.36 -14.02 -9.81
C ASN A 78 7.96 -13.50 -9.45
N LYS A 79 7.05 -14.44 -9.17
CA LYS A 79 5.65 -14.13 -8.86
C LYS A 79 5.46 -13.24 -7.62
N LYS A 80 6.39 -13.29 -6.66
CA LYS A 80 6.33 -12.45 -5.47
C LYS A 80 6.60 -10.98 -5.81
N TYR A 81 7.63 -10.70 -6.60
CA TYR A 81 7.92 -9.34 -7.03
C TYR A 81 6.88 -8.79 -8.00
N GLU A 82 6.29 -9.65 -8.83
CA GLU A 82 5.20 -9.26 -9.73
C GLU A 82 3.97 -8.82 -8.92
N ALA A 83 3.56 -9.60 -7.90
CA ALA A 83 2.44 -9.22 -7.02
C ALA A 83 2.72 -7.91 -6.28
N ILE A 84 3.92 -7.72 -5.71
CA ILE A 84 4.30 -6.48 -5.03
C ILE A 84 4.24 -5.28 -5.98
N ALA A 85 4.75 -5.41 -7.21
CA ALA A 85 4.74 -4.32 -8.18
C ALA A 85 3.33 -3.99 -8.68
N LEU A 86 2.48 -5.00 -8.88
CA LEU A 86 1.05 -4.83 -9.19
C LEU A 86 0.32 -4.07 -8.09
N HIS A 87 0.55 -4.43 -6.82
CA HIS A 87 -0.02 -3.73 -5.67
C HIS A 87 0.31 -2.24 -5.69
N GLN A 88 1.60 -1.92 -5.86
CA GLN A 88 2.07 -0.54 -5.85
C GLN A 88 1.53 0.26 -7.03
N LEU A 89 1.47 -0.33 -8.23
CA LEU A 89 0.84 0.31 -9.37
C LEU A 89 -0.66 0.55 -9.12
N GLY A 90 -1.36 -0.41 -8.49
CA GLY A 90 -2.75 -0.26 -8.08
C GLY A 90 -2.94 0.91 -7.10
N MET A 91 -2.06 1.06 -6.12
CA MET A 91 -2.06 2.20 -5.20
C MET A 91 -1.83 3.53 -5.93
N VAL A 92 -0.89 3.58 -6.88
CA VAL A 92 -0.64 4.76 -7.72
C VAL A 92 -1.89 5.16 -8.50
N GLU A 93 -2.56 4.21 -9.16
CA GLU A 93 -3.79 4.50 -9.91
C GLU A 93 -4.91 4.97 -8.98
N ARG A 94 -5.05 4.38 -7.79
CA ARG A 94 -6.04 4.84 -6.81
C ARG A 94 -5.75 6.28 -6.36
N LEU A 95 -4.50 6.61 -6.05
CA LEU A 95 -4.10 7.98 -5.65
C LEU A 95 -4.34 8.98 -6.80
N ALA A 96 -4.09 8.57 -8.04
CA ALA A 96 -4.42 9.33 -9.24
C ALA A 96 -5.92 9.39 -9.57
N LYS A 97 -6.78 8.74 -8.77
CA LYS A 97 -8.24 8.62 -8.95
C LYS A 97 -8.66 7.84 -10.21
N ASN A 98 -7.76 7.06 -10.79
CA ASN A 98 -8.03 6.11 -11.88
C ASN A 98 -8.59 4.81 -11.32
N PHE A 99 -9.77 4.89 -10.71
CA PHE A 99 -10.33 3.80 -9.91
C PHE A 99 -10.59 2.49 -10.67
N ASN A 100 -10.90 2.55 -11.96
CA ASN A 100 -11.15 1.35 -12.75
C ASN A 100 -9.84 0.61 -13.05
N ASP A 101 -8.78 1.34 -13.39
CA ASP A 101 -7.46 0.76 -13.64
C ASP A 101 -6.86 0.19 -12.35
N ALA A 102 -7.00 0.92 -11.24
CA ALA A 102 -6.62 0.44 -9.91
C ALA A 102 -7.32 -0.89 -9.56
N LEU A 103 -8.63 -0.97 -9.80
CA LEU A 103 -9.39 -2.19 -9.51
C LEU A 103 -8.92 -3.38 -10.36
N LEU A 104 -8.63 -3.17 -11.65
CA LEU A 104 -8.08 -4.22 -12.51
C LEU A 104 -6.72 -4.73 -12.00
N LEU A 105 -5.86 -3.82 -11.56
CA LEU A 105 -4.56 -4.16 -10.99
C LEU A 105 -4.70 -4.98 -9.70
N PHE A 106 -5.59 -4.56 -8.78
CA PHE A 106 -5.85 -5.32 -7.56
C PHE A 106 -6.52 -6.66 -7.83
N GLN A 107 -7.37 -6.79 -8.84
CA GLN A 107 -7.94 -8.08 -9.25
C GLN A 107 -6.87 -9.02 -9.83
N ASN A 108 -5.94 -8.48 -10.62
CA ASN A 108 -4.81 -9.26 -11.14
C ASN A 108 -3.89 -9.73 -10.00
N GLU A 109 -3.57 -8.83 -9.06
CA GLU A 109 -2.81 -9.19 -7.87
C GLU A 109 -3.54 -10.26 -7.03
N GLN A 110 -4.85 -10.11 -6.81
CA GLN A 110 -5.66 -11.06 -6.06
C GLN A 110 -5.57 -12.48 -6.68
N GLN A 111 -5.74 -12.60 -7.99
CA GLN A 111 -5.60 -13.89 -8.69
C GLN A 111 -4.20 -14.50 -8.51
N MET A 112 -3.16 -13.67 -8.47
CA MET A 112 -1.80 -14.12 -8.21
C MET A 112 -1.61 -14.59 -6.77
N LEU A 113 -2.13 -13.85 -5.79
CA LEU A 113 -2.10 -14.22 -4.38
C LEU A 113 -2.83 -15.54 -4.14
N GLU A 114 -4.04 -15.69 -4.67
CA GLU A 114 -4.83 -16.93 -4.56
C GLU A 114 -4.11 -18.14 -5.15
N LYS A 115 -3.45 -17.96 -6.31
CA LYS A 115 -2.79 -19.05 -7.02
C LYS A 115 -1.44 -19.45 -6.43
N TYR A 116 -0.63 -18.47 -6.02
CA TYR A 116 0.78 -18.70 -5.68
C TYR A 116 1.10 -18.47 -4.20
N PHE A 117 0.26 -17.72 -3.48
CA PHE A 117 0.51 -17.29 -2.10
C PHE A 117 -0.78 -17.34 -1.23
N PRO A 118 -1.52 -18.47 -1.20
CA PRO A 118 -2.83 -18.53 -0.55
C PRO A 118 -2.78 -18.25 0.97
N ASP A 119 -1.62 -18.48 1.60
CA ASP A 119 -1.39 -18.26 3.03
C ASP A 119 -0.79 -16.88 3.35
N PHE A 120 -0.59 -16.02 2.35
CA PHE A 120 -0.04 -14.67 2.56
C PHE A 120 -1.15 -13.69 2.97
N PHE A 121 -1.73 -13.93 4.15
CA PHE A 121 -2.92 -13.23 4.63
C PHE A 121 -2.72 -11.71 4.78
N VAL A 122 -1.50 -11.24 5.10
CA VAL A 122 -1.20 -9.79 5.14
C VAL A 122 -1.41 -9.14 3.77
N GLY A 123 -0.88 -9.74 2.70
CA GLY A 123 -1.04 -9.23 1.34
C GLY A 123 -2.49 -9.30 0.86
N ILE A 124 -3.18 -10.41 1.16
CA ILE A 124 -4.60 -10.58 0.80
C ILE A 124 -5.47 -9.53 1.53
N SER A 125 -5.21 -9.29 2.82
CA SER A 125 -5.90 -8.26 3.60
C SER A 125 -5.67 -6.86 3.04
N ALA A 126 -4.42 -6.52 2.68
CA ALA A 126 -4.07 -5.23 2.09
C ALA A 126 -4.72 -5.04 0.71
N ASN A 127 -4.74 -6.06 -0.14
CA ASN A 127 -5.42 -6.00 -1.43
C ASN A 127 -6.93 -5.72 -1.28
N PHE A 128 -7.61 -6.45 -0.39
CA PHE A 128 -9.02 -6.20 -0.12
C PHE A 128 -9.29 -4.83 0.52
N TYR A 129 -8.37 -4.34 1.37
CA TYR A 129 -8.44 -2.99 1.92
C TYR A 129 -8.48 -1.94 0.80
N GLU A 130 -7.56 -2.05 -0.16
CA GLU A 130 -7.44 -1.13 -1.28
C GLU A 130 -8.68 -1.16 -2.19
N GLN A 131 -9.23 -2.34 -2.48
CA GLN A 131 -10.50 -2.47 -3.20
C GLN A 131 -11.66 -1.80 -2.42
N GLY A 132 -11.76 -2.03 -1.11
CA GLY A 132 -12.75 -1.38 -0.25
C GLY A 132 -12.64 0.14 -0.26
N MET A 133 -11.42 0.68 -0.22
CA MET A 133 -11.17 2.12 -0.31
C MET A 133 -11.57 2.68 -1.68
N ILE A 134 -11.36 1.96 -2.78
CA ILE A 134 -11.82 2.37 -4.11
C ILE A 134 -13.35 2.50 -4.13
N PHE A 135 -14.09 1.49 -3.65
CA PHE A 135 -15.55 1.54 -3.63
C PHE A 135 -16.08 2.63 -2.68
N LEU A 136 -15.41 2.88 -1.55
CA LEU A 136 -15.73 3.99 -0.66
C LEU A 136 -15.61 5.34 -1.38
N ASN A 137 -14.52 5.54 -2.15
CA ASN A 137 -14.33 6.76 -2.96
C ASN A 137 -15.38 6.91 -4.06
N LYS A 138 -15.86 5.79 -4.63
CA LYS A 138 -16.98 5.75 -5.58
C LYS A 138 -18.36 5.92 -4.91
N LYS A 139 -18.42 6.05 -3.59
CA LYS A 139 -19.64 6.08 -2.76
C LYS A 139 -20.53 4.85 -2.90
N ASP A 140 -19.95 3.73 -3.33
CA ASP A 140 -20.60 2.44 -3.35
C ASP A 140 -20.37 1.75 -2.01
N TYR A 141 -21.19 2.11 -1.03
CA TYR A 141 -21.02 1.66 0.34
C TYR A 141 -21.27 0.15 0.52
N ILE A 142 -22.04 -0.47 -0.38
CA ILE A 142 -22.33 -1.91 -0.33
C ILE A 142 -21.05 -2.69 -0.66
N ASN A 143 -20.41 -2.36 -1.79
CA ASN A 143 -19.17 -3.02 -2.16
C ASN A 143 -18.00 -2.61 -1.24
N ALA A 144 -17.94 -1.35 -0.80
CA ALA A 144 -16.93 -0.91 0.16
C ALA A 144 -16.98 -1.73 1.46
N GLU A 145 -18.18 -1.91 2.02
CA GLU A 145 -18.37 -2.71 3.24
C GLU A 145 -18.00 -4.18 3.01
N LYS A 146 -18.41 -4.77 1.88
CA LYS A 146 -18.07 -6.14 1.51
C LYS A 146 -16.56 -6.36 1.50
N TYR A 147 -15.83 -5.57 0.71
CA TYR A 147 -14.38 -5.73 0.56
C TYR A 147 -13.62 -5.40 1.85
N MET A 148 -14.07 -4.40 2.62
CA MET A 148 -13.44 -4.07 3.89
C MET A 148 -13.66 -5.16 4.96
N LYS A 149 -14.79 -5.87 4.93
CA LYS A 149 -15.03 -7.05 5.78
C LYS A 149 -14.11 -8.22 5.42
N GLU A 150 -13.89 -8.47 4.13
CA GLU A 150 -12.89 -9.45 3.69
C GLU A 150 -11.49 -9.05 4.16
N SER A 151 -11.12 -7.77 4.01
CA SER A 151 -9.85 -7.26 4.53
C SER A 151 -9.69 -7.52 6.04
N LEU A 152 -10.74 -7.25 6.84
CA LEU A 152 -10.73 -7.51 8.29
C LEU A 152 -10.63 -9.02 8.60
N HIS A 153 -11.32 -9.87 7.84
CA HIS A 153 -11.24 -11.32 8.00
C HIS A 153 -9.79 -11.83 7.83
N PHE A 154 -9.13 -11.43 6.75
CA PHE A 154 -7.72 -11.80 6.51
C PHE A 154 -6.75 -11.11 7.48
N ALA A 155 -7.07 -9.91 7.95
CA ALA A 155 -6.29 -9.27 9.01
C ALA A 155 -6.30 -10.12 10.30
N HIS A 156 -7.45 -10.68 10.70
CA HIS A 156 -7.53 -11.61 11.82
C HIS A 156 -6.71 -12.89 11.59
N LEU A 157 -6.79 -13.49 10.40
CA LEU A 157 -5.99 -14.67 10.05
C LEU A 157 -4.49 -14.39 10.09
N SER A 158 -4.07 -13.21 9.64
CA SER A 158 -2.66 -12.79 9.66
C SER A 158 -2.13 -12.51 11.06
N GLN A 159 -3.01 -12.22 12.03
CA GLN A 159 -2.68 -11.71 13.37
C GLN A 159 -1.87 -10.39 13.34
N ASP A 160 -1.84 -9.70 12.20
CA ASP A 160 -1.14 -8.44 12.02
C ASP A 160 -2.01 -7.27 12.54
N MET A 161 -1.51 -6.60 13.58
CA MET A 161 -2.24 -5.52 14.24
C MET A 161 -2.32 -4.24 13.38
N ILE A 162 -1.41 -4.06 12.41
CA ILE A 162 -1.48 -2.94 11.47
C ILE A 162 -2.64 -3.17 10.50
N CYS A 163 -2.73 -4.36 9.89
CA CYS A 163 -3.85 -4.75 9.04
C CYS A 163 -5.18 -4.63 9.79
N LEU A 164 -5.26 -5.16 11.02
CA LEU A 164 -6.47 -5.05 11.86
C LEU A 164 -6.86 -3.59 12.09
N GLY A 165 -5.90 -2.76 12.47
CA GLY A 165 -6.12 -1.33 12.69
C GLY A 165 -6.63 -0.62 11.43
N CYS A 166 -6.02 -0.89 10.28
CA CYS A 166 -6.40 -0.32 8.99
C CYS A 166 -7.80 -0.76 8.54
N SER A 167 -8.12 -2.06 8.58
CA SER A 167 -9.44 -2.56 8.16
C SER A 167 -10.56 -2.03 9.06
N CYS A 168 -10.34 -1.99 10.39
CA CYS A 168 -11.28 -1.39 11.32
C CYS A 168 -11.46 0.11 11.07
N ARG A 169 -10.38 0.87 10.81
CA ARG A 169 -10.47 2.29 10.42
C ARG A 169 -11.35 2.44 9.18
N GLY A 170 -11.10 1.64 8.15
CA GLY A 170 -11.87 1.64 6.91
C GLY A 170 -13.36 1.36 7.12
N LEU A 171 -13.72 0.38 7.94
CA LEU A 171 -15.13 0.13 8.31
C LEU A 171 -15.73 1.32 9.06
N GLY A 172 -14.97 1.94 9.96
CA GLY A 172 -15.37 3.16 10.65
C GLY A 172 -15.75 4.28 9.67
N GLU A 173 -14.89 4.54 8.68
CA GLU A 173 -15.13 5.52 7.62
C GLU A 173 -16.35 5.19 6.75
N ILE A 174 -16.52 3.91 6.39
CA ILE A 174 -17.67 3.44 5.61
C ILE A 174 -18.98 3.66 6.39
N PHE A 175 -19.06 3.19 7.63
CA PHE A 175 -20.28 3.35 8.45
C PHE A 175 -20.56 4.81 8.79
N LYS A 176 -19.53 5.62 8.99
CA LYS A 176 -19.68 7.07 9.15
C LYS A 176 -20.31 7.69 7.90
N SER A 177 -19.83 7.31 6.72
CA SER A 177 -20.35 7.79 5.42
C SER A 177 -21.80 7.35 5.17
N LYS A 178 -22.21 6.19 5.71
CA LYS A 178 -23.60 5.70 5.70
C LYS A 178 -24.50 6.37 6.75
N GLY A 179 -23.97 7.22 7.64
CA GLY A 179 -24.70 7.83 8.75
C GLY A 179 -24.88 6.93 9.98
N GLU A 180 -24.27 5.74 10.00
CA GLU A 180 -24.39 4.76 11.09
C GLU A 180 -23.35 5.05 12.20
N GLN A 181 -23.51 6.18 12.90
CA GLN A 181 -22.52 6.73 13.83
C GLN A 181 -22.08 5.76 14.95
N MET A 182 -23.01 4.98 15.52
CA MET A 182 -22.67 4.04 16.59
C MET A 182 -21.74 2.92 16.10
N LYS A 183 -22.00 2.35 14.92
CA LYS A 183 -21.13 1.33 14.31
C LYS A 183 -19.79 1.92 13.93
N ALA A 184 -19.79 3.12 13.33
CA ALA A 184 -18.56 3.82 13.00
C ALA A 184 -17.66 4.01 14.22
N LYS A 185 -18.24 4.49 15.34
CA LYS A 185 -17.53 4.68 16.60
C LYS A 185 -16.94 3.38 17.14
N SER A 186 -17.68 2.26 17.08
CA SER A 186 -17.18 0.95 17.50
C SER A 186 -15.93 0.56 16.72
N TYR A 187 -15.99 0.62 15.39
CA TYR A 187 -14.86 0.25 14.53
C TYR A 187 -13.65 1.19 14.70
N PHE A 188 -13.87 2.48 14.94
CA PHE A 188 -12.76 3.40 15.25
C PHE A 188 -12.09 3.07 16.60
N ILE A 189 -12.84 2.62 17.60
CA ILE A 189 -12.27 2.16 18.88
C ILE A 189 -11.43 0.91 18.64
N ASP A 190 -11.96 -0.09 17.93
CA ASP A 190 -11.23 -1.33 17.60
C ASP A 190 -9.94 -1.02 16.82
N SER A 191 -9.99 -0.06 15.90
CA SER A 191 -8.82 0.42 15.16
C SER A 191 -7.74 1.01 16.09
N ILE A 192 -8.14 1.90 17.00
CA ILE A 192 -7.23 2.50 17.99
C ILE A 192 -6.60 1.43 18.89
N GLU A 193 -7.37 0.44 19.32
CA GLU A 193 -6.87 -0.65 20.16
C GLU A 193 -5.83 -1.51 19.43
N ALA A 194 -6.05 -1.82 18.15
CA ALA A 194 -5.09 -2.53 17.33
C ALA A 194 -3.78 -1.72 17.18
N PHE A 195 -3.87 -0.44 16.79
CA PHE A 195 -2.68 0.42 16.64
C PHE A 195 -1.92 0.66 17.94
N LYS A 196 -2.60 0.68 19.10
CA LYS A 196 -1.95 0.77 20.42
C LYS A 196 -1.03 -0.43 20.68
N LYS A 197 -1.40 -1.65 20.26
CA LYS A 197 -0.59 -2.86 20.47
C LYS A 197 0.75 -2.82 19.76
N VAL A 198 0.89 -1.96 18.75
CA VAL A 198 2.10 -1.78 17.92
C VAL A 198 2.69 -0.36 18.02
N ASN A 199 2.23 0.45 18.98
CA ASN A 199 2.72 1.81 19.23
C ASN A 199 2.61 2.78 18.03
N GLU A 200 1.63 2.58 17.15
CA GLU A 200 1.38 3.44 15.98
C GLU A 200 0.65 4.74 16.38
N THR A 201 1.37 5.64 17.04
CA THR A 201 0.84 6.91 17.57
C THR A 201 0.22 7.81 16.51
N LYS A 202 0.87 7.93 15.33
CA LYS A 202 0.38 8.73 14.21
C LYS A 202 -0.99 8.23 13.73
N ALA A 203 -1.14 6.92 13.57
CA ALA A 203 -2.39 6.30 13.14
C ALA A 203 -3.51 6.47 14.19
N ILE A 204 -3.19 6.31 15.48
CA ILE A 204 -4.14 6.55 16.58
C ILE A 204 -4.69 7.97 16.52
N ASP A 205 -3.83 8.97 16.35
CA ASP A 205 -4.25 10.37 16.31
C ASP A 205 -5.00 10.74 15.03
N GLU A 206 -4.71 10.08 13.92
CA GLU A 206 -5.53 10.15 12.71
C GLU A 206 -6.96 9.63 12.97
N VAL A 207 -7.09 8.43 13.52
CA VAL A 207 -8.41 7.83 13.80
C VAL A 207 -9.22 8.68 14.79
N LYS A 208 -8.59 9.19 15.86
CA LYS A 208 -9.25 10.11 16.79
C LYS A 208 -9.79 11.37 16.10
N ARG A 209 -9.05 11.95 15.16
CA ARG A 209 -9.51 13.10 14.36
C ARG A 209 -10.68 12.73 13.44
N MET A 210 -10.73 11.50 12.94
CA MET A 210 -11.87 11.01 12.16
C MET A 210 -13.15 10.84 13.00
N MET A 211 -13.02 10.53 14.29
CA MET A 211 -14.16 10.40 15.21
C MET A 211 -14.81 11.74 15.60
N THR A 212 -14.05 12.84 15.56
CA THR A 212 -14.52 14.16 16.03
C THR A 212 -15.05 15.06 14.92
N LYS A 213 -14.67 14.82 13.67
CA LYS A 213 -15.21 15.49 12.47
C LYS A 213 -16.53 14.85 12.05
#